data_AF-A0A1G3Q8D2-F1
#
_entry.id   AF-A0A1G3Q8D2-F1
#
_cell.length_a   1.000
_cell.length_b   1.000
_cell.length_c   1.000
_cell.angle_alpha   90.00
_cell.angle_beta   90.00
_cell.angle_gamma   90.00
#
_symmetry.space_group_name_H-M   'P 1'
#
loop_
_entity.id
_entity.type
_entity.pdbx_description
1 polymer ?
#
loop_
_entity_poly.entity_id
_entity_poly.type
_entity_poly.pdbx_seq_one_letter_code
_entity_poly.pdbx_strand_id
1 'polypeptide(L)'
;MDRKNNKLYCVGGNQIRQSNLDFSSGVTRALTSITGITSCEVQDSENIFITTANSLYHYDWDNNTTEISPLTGLDTAFDVQVRPPYIYVANSQNASGQQVLQLTHDYSSGTFNIVASYGTQTGSTDTNPGMFYGAHRFIAIRNDSLIIADSHDSSEPRLSKLVSFTNMSGLGWATYGEYGTGNGQFKIYNYC
;
A
#
# COMPACT_ATOMS: atom_id res chain seq x y z
N MET A 1 3.97 0.16 -11.62
CA MET A 1 4.33 0.43 -13.06
C MET A 1 5.50 -0.47 -13.40
N ASP A 2 5.43 -1.24 -14.48
CA ASP A 2 6.54 -2.10 -14.91
C ASP A 2 7.43 -1.38 -15.93
N ARG A 3 8.53 -0.81 -15.42
CA ARG A 3 9.51 -0.11 -16.25
C ARG A 3 10.40 -1.04 -17.07
N LYS A 4 10.54 -2.31 -16.67
CA LYS A 4 11.37 -3.27 -17.40
C LYS A 4 10.72 -3.66 -18.72
N ASN A 5 9.39 -3.85 -18.70
CA ASN A 5 8.63 -4.27 -19.88
C ASN A 5 7.84 -3.13 -20.55
N ASN A 6 8.02 -1.88 -20.09
CA ASN A 6 7.31 -0.70 -20.58
C ASN A 6 5.77 -0.86 -20.53
N LYS A 7 5.27 -1.32 -19.37
CA LYS A 7 3.84 -1.54 -19.14
C LYS A 7 3.32 -0.72 -17.96
N LEU A 8 2.13 -0.18 -18.13
CA LEU A 8 1.31 0.38 -17.06
C LEU A 8 0.26 -0.65 -16.67
N TYR A 9 0.07 -0.82 -15.37
CA TYR A 9 -1.01 -1.62 -14.81
C TYR A 9 -1.85 -0.71 -13.92
N CYS A 10 -3.16 -0.86 -14.00
CA CYS A 10 -4.08 -0.22 -13.08
C CYS A 10 -5.24 -1.16 -12.76
N VAL A 11 -5.82 -0.95 -11.58
CA VAL A 11 -6.97 -1.70 -11.09
C VAL A 11 -8.18 -0.78 -11.00
N GLY A 12 -9.35 -1.33 -11.23
CA GLY A 12 -10.62 -0.62 -11.10
C GLY A 12 -11.79 -1.59 -11.04
N GLY A 13 -12.67 -1.41 -10.06
CA GLY A 13 -13.72 -2.39 -9.76
C GLY A 13 -13.12 -3.76 -9.42
N ASN A 14 -13.50 -4.78 -10.17
CA ASN A 14 -12.97 -6.14 -10.09
C ASN A 14 -12.12 -6.49 -11.34
N GLN A 15 -11.38 -5.52 -11.87
CA GLN A 15 -10.59 -5.70 -13.09
C GLN A 15 -9.18 -5.17 -12.90
N ILE A 16 -8.24 -5.83 -13.58
CA ILE A 16 -6.91 -5.29 -13.83
C ILE A 16 -6.77 -4.99 -15.32
N ARG A 17 -6.16 -3.84 -15.61
CA ARG A 17 -5.92 -3.34 -16.95
C ARG A 17 -4.42 -3.15 -17.13
N GLN A 18 -3.89 -3.67 -18.22
CA GLN A 18 -2.52 -3.46 -18.65
C GLN A 18 -2.54 -2.63 -19.93
N SER A 19 -1.60 -1.70 -20.05
CA SER A 19 -1.36 -0.92 -21.26
C SER A 19 0.14 -0.80 -21.53
N ASN A 20 0.52 -0.60 -22.79
CA ASN A 20 1.82 0.01 -23.09
C ASN A 20 1.90 1.42 -22.47
N LEU A 21 3.11 1.91 -22.18
CA LEU A 21 3.31 3.28 -21.68
C LEU A 21 2.85 4.37 -22.65
N ASP A 22 2.82 4.06 -23.95
CA ASP A 22 2.32 4.96 -25.02
C ASP A 22 0.82 4.77 -25.32
N PHE A 23 0.15 3.88 -24.58
CA PHE A 23 -1.27 3.53 -24.75
C PHE A 23 -1.65 2.94 -26.12
N SER A 24 -0.68 2.47 -26.90
CA SER A 24 -0.93 1.87 -28.23
C SER A 24 -1.66 0.54 -28.18
N SER A 25 -1.57 -0.20 -27.06
CA SER A 25 -2.28 -1.46 -26.85
C SER A 25 -2.57 -1.68 -25.38
N GLY A 26 -3.62 -2.46 -25.09
CA GLY A 26 -3.96 -2.84 -23.73
C GLY A 26 -4.84 -4.09 -23.64
N VAL A 27 -4.82 -4.70 -22.47
CA VAL A 27 -5.58 -5.91 -22.13
C VAL A 27 -6.30 -5.67 -20.81
N THR A 28 -7.56 -6.09 -20.72
CA THR A 28 -8.33 -6.07 -19.47
C THR A 28 -8.65 -7.49 -19.05
N ARG A 29 -8.45 -7.79 -17.77
CA ARG A 29 -8.78 -9.09 -17.18
C ARG A 29 -9.69 -8.90 -15.97
N ALA A 30 -10.70 -9.76 -15.87
CA ALA A 30 -11.59 -9.80 -14.72
C ALA A 30 -10.95 -10.58 -13.58
N LEU A 31 -10.99 -10.01 -12.39
CA LEU A 31 -10.60 -10.61 -11.12
C LEU A 31 -11.87 -11.11 -10.43
N THR A 32 -12.36 -12.27 -10.84
CA THR A 32 -13.69 -12.77 -10.44
C THR A 32 -13.83 -13.04 -8.94
N SER A 33 -12.72 -13.31 -8.25
CA SER A 33 -12.67 -13.60 -6.81
C SER A 33 -12.24 -12.42 -5.94
N ILE A 34 -11.85 -11.27 -6.53
CA ILE A 34 -11.36 -10.11 -5.78
C ILE A 34 -12.32 -8.95 -5.97
N THR A 35 -12.86 -8.42 -4.87
CA THR A 35 -13.74 -7.25 -4.85
C THR A 35 -13.20 -6.20 -3.90
N GLY A 36 -13.53 -4.92 -4.15
CA GLY A 36 -13.11 -3.81 -3.30
C GLY A 36 -11.60 -3.57 -3.31
N ILE A 37 -10.99 -3.61 -4.49
CA ILE A 37 -9.55 -3.38 -4.66
C ILE A 37 -9.20 -1.94 -4.25
N THR A 38 -8.18 -1.79 -3.41
CA THR A 38 -7.69 -0.50 -2.91
C THR A 38 -6.41 -0.05 -3.61
N SER A 39 -5.51 -1.00 -3.92
CA SER A 39 -4.26 -0.73 -4.63
C SER A 39 -3.74 -1.98 -5.34
N CYS A 40 -2.80 -1.78 -6.26
CA CYS A 40 -1.99 -2.84 -6.82
C CYS A 40 -0.55 -2.35 -7.07
N GLU A 41 0.42 -3.24 -6.91
CA GLU A 41 1.81 -2.98 -7.31
C GLU A 41 2.37 -4.18 -8.07
N VAL A 42 3.20 -3.87 -9.06
CA VAL A 42 3.78 -4.85 -9.97
C VAL A 42 5.23 -5.06 -9.58
N GLN A 43 5.60 -6.30 -9.28
CA GLN A 43 7.00 -6.63 -9.04
C GLN A 43 7.76 -6.78 -10.36
N ASP A 44 7.16 -7.52 -11.29
CA ASP A 44 7.63 -7.81 -12.64
C ASP A 44 6.42 -8.18 -13.52
N SER A 45 6.65 -8.50 -14.80
CA SER A 45 5.56 -8.75 -15.75
C SER A 45 4.59 -9.86 -15.36
N GLU A 46 5.01 -10.76 -14.47
CA GLU A 46 4.28 -11.95 -14.05
C GLU A 46 3.57 -11.72 -12.71
N ASN A 47 4.21 -11.02 -11.77
CA ASN A 47 3.78 -10.99 -10.37
C ASN A 47 3.19 -9.63 -9.98
N ILE A 48 1.90 -9.65 -9.65
CA ILE A 48 1.13 -8.46 -9.25
C ILE A 48 0.55 -8.68 -7.86
N PHE A 49 0.80 -7.74 -6.96
CA PHE A 49 0.24 -7.74 -5.62
C PHE A 49 -0.93 -6.79 -5.56
N ILE A 50 -2.05 -7.25 -5.00
CA ILE A 50 -3.32 -6.52 -5.01
C ILE A 50 -3.85 -6.48 -3.58
N THR A 51 -4.14 -5.29 -3.08
CA THR A 51 -4.82 -5.12 -1.78
C THR A 51 -6.30 -4.88 -1.97
N THR A 52 -7.08 -5.44 -1.07
CA THR A 52 -8.43 -4.95 -0.73
C THR A 52 -8.36 -4.37 0.68
N ALA A 53 -9.47 -3.88 1.22
CA ALA A 53 -9.50 -3.41 2.60
C ALA A 53 -8.97 -4.45 3.61
N ASN A 54 -9.25 -5.75 3.40
CA ASN A 54 -9.02 -6.79 4.41
C ASN A 54 -8.02 -7.88 3.98
N SER A 55 -7.47 -7.78 2.77
CA SER A 55 -6.64 -8.84 2.21
C SER A 55 -5.57 -8.36 1.25
N LEU A 56 -4.47 -9.10 1.19
CA LEU A 56 -3.43 -8.97 0.17
C LEU A 56 -3.41 -10.26 -0.66
N TYR A 57 -3.51 -10.10 -1.98
CA TYR A 57 -3.49 -11.16 -2.97
C TYR A 57 -2.20 -11.08 -3.79
N HIS A 58 -1.75 -12.24 -4.25
CA HIS A 58 -0.83 -12.36 -5.37
C HIS A 58 -1.62 -12.80 -6.61
N TYR A 59 -1.39 -12.12 -7.73
CA TYR A 59 -2.00 -12.40 -9.02
C TYR A 59 -0.90 -12.64 -10.05
N ASP A 60 -0.95 -13.81 -10.66
CA ASP A 60 -0.10 -14.22 -11.76
C ASP A 60 -0.71 -13.76 -13.09
N TRP A 61 -0.05 -12.79 -13.71
CA TRP A 61 -0.48 -12.21 -14.97
C TRP A 61 -0.31 -13.18 -16.15
N ASP A 62 0.65 -14.09 -16.17
CA ASP A 62 0.82 -14.94 -17.36
C ASP A 62 -0.15 -16.12 -17.33
N ASN A 63 -0.36 -16.69 -16.15
CA ASN A 63 -1.29 -17.81 -15.98
C ASN A 63 -2.75 -17.36 -15.79
N ASN A 64 -3.01 -16.07 -15.62
CA ASN A 64 -4.34 -15.51 -15.35
C ASN A 64 -4.99 -16.11 -14.09
N THR A 65 -4.21 -16.27 -13.04
CA THR A 65 -4.63 -16.92 -11.80
C THR A 65 -4.38 -16.02 -10.60
N THR A 66 -5.36 -15.93 -9.72
CA THR A 66 -5.15 -15.41 -8.36
C THR A 66 -4.70 -16.56 -7.47
N GLU A 67 -3.72 -16.32 -6.60
CA GLU A 67 -3.28 -17.35 -5.65
C GLU A 67 -4.37 -17.79 -4.66
N ILE A 68 -4.19 -19.00 -4.13
CA ILE A 68 -5.15 -19.76 -3.34
C ILE A 68 -5.25 -19.25 -1.89
N SER A 69 -4.20 -18.62 -1.36
CA SER A 69 -4.09 -18.23 0.06
C SER A 69 -3.75 -16.75 0.24
N PRO A 70 -4.71 -15.83 0.06
CA PRO A 70 -4.48 -14.42 0.37
C PRO A 70 -4.10 -14.25 1.84
N LEU A 71 -3.27 -13.25 2.13
CA LEU A 71 -3.15 -12.75 3.49
C LEU A 71 -4.50 -12.14 3.88
N THR A 72 -5.03 -12.51 5.04
CA THR A 72 -6.28 -11.98 5.59
C THR A 72 -6.03 -11.31 6.95
N GLY A 73 -7.02 -10.61 7.47
CA GLY A 73 -6.89 -9.89 8.76
C GLY A 73 -6.18 -8.54 8.65
N LEU A 74 -6.06 -8.01 7.43
CA LEU A 74 -5.77 -6.59 7.24
C LEU A 74 -7.00 -5.78 7.65
N ASP A 75 -6.76 -4.53 8.04
CA ASP A 75 -7.82 -3.60 8.41
C ASP A 75 -7.60 -2.27 7.71
N THR A 76 -8.37 -2.13 6.64
CA THR A 76 -8.31 -0.99 5.73
C THR A 76 -6.90 -0.82 5.14
N ALA A 77 -6.42 -1.87 4.48
CA ALA A 77 -5.21 -1.82 3.67
C ALA A 77 -5.44 -0.93 2.44
N PHE A 78 -4.72 0.19 2.40
CA PHE A 78 -4.92 1.23 1.39
C PHE A 78 -3.94 1.15 0.24
N ASP A 79 -2.72 0.69 0.51
CA ASP A 79 -1.67 0.70 -0.49
C ASP A 79 -0.68 -0.45 -0.30
N VAL A 80 -0.12 -0.90 -1.41
CA VAL A 80 0.92 -1.91 -1.45
C VAL A 80 2.07 -1.40 -2.30
N GLN A 81 3.28 -1.67 -1.86
CA GLN A 81 4.50 -1.38 -2.61
C GLN A 81 5.46 -2.55 -2.54
N VAL A 82 6.10 -2.87 -3.66
CA VAL A 82 7.04 -3.99 -3.74
C VAL A 82 8.46 -3.46 -3.90
N ARG A 83 9.35 -3.89 -3.00
CA ARG A 83 10.80 -3.67 -3.07
C ARG A 83 11.48 -4.98 -2.74
N PRO A 84 11.75 -5.82 -3.77
CA PRO A 84 12.24 -7.16 -3.55
C PRO A 84 13.45 -7.19 -2.59
N PRO A 85 13.46 -8.14 -1.63
CA PRO A 85 12.54 -9.27 -1.47
C PRO A 85 11.25 -8.95 -0.69
N TYR A 86 11.01 -7.68 -0.35
CA TYR A 86 9.94 -7.29 0.56
C TYR A 86 8.73 -6.68 -0.15
N ILE A 87 7.57 -6.92 0.44
CA ILE A 87 6.30 -6.28 0.13
C ILE A 87 5.92 -5.43 1.32
N TYR A 88 5.49 -4.20 1.09
CA TYR A 88 5.06 -3.27 2.12
C TYR A 88 3.58 -2.97 1.95
N VAL A 89 2.82 -3.01 3.04
CA VAL A 89 1.38 -2.70 3.06
C VAL A 89 1.12 -1.59 4.07
N ALA A 90 0.40 -0.56 3.63
CA ALA A 90 -0.14 0.49 4.49
C ALA A 90 -1.55 0.08 4.95
N ASN A 91 -1.72 -0.07 6.26
CA ASN A 91 -2.80 -0.83 6.90
C ASN A 91 -3.48 0.00 8.00
N SER A 92 -4.30 0.95 7.56
CA SER A 92 -4.59 2.20 8.28
C SER A 92 -5.40 2.07 9.57
N GLN A 93 -6.22 1.02 9.75
CA GLN A 93 -7.12 0.89 10.92
C GLN A 93 -6.77 -0.25 11.86
N ASN A 94 -5.71 -1.02 11.56
CA ASN A 94 -5.41 -2.24 12.30
C ASN A 94 -4.87 -1.98 13.72
N ALA A 95 -4.81 -3.05 14.51
CA ALA A 95 -4.31 -3.09 15.87
C ALA A 95 -2.94 -2.39 16.04
N SER A 96 -2.68 -1.94 17.28
CA SER A 96 -1.42 -1.31 17.67
C SER A 96 -0.20 -2.10 17.16
N GLY A 97 0.72 -1.42 16.50
CA GLY A 97 1.94 -2.00 15.92
C GLY A 97 1.82 -2.50 14.47
N GLN A 98 0.70 -2.29 13.78
CA GLN A 98 0.44 -2.86 12.45
C GLN A 98 0.04 -1.85 11.37
N GLN A 99 0.34 -0.56 11.55
CA GLN A 99 0.04 0.47 10.54
C GLN A 99 0.82 0.28 9.24
N VAL A 100 2.06 -0.22 9.35
CA VAL A 100 2.89 -0.60 8.21
C VAL A 100 3.32 -2.04 8.40
N LEU A 101 3.05 -2.88 7.41
CA LEU A 101 3.51 -4.28 7.38
C LEU A 101 4.64 -4.43 6.37
N GLN A 102 5.65 -5.19 6.73
CA GLN A 102 6.68 -5.70 5.83
C GLN A 102 6.53 -7.21 5.73
N LEU A 103 6.45 -7.72 4.51
CA LEU A 103 6.18 -9.12 4.24
C LEU A 103 7.17 -9.71 3.25
N THR A 104 7.28 -11.03 3.28
CA THR A 104 7.82 -11.85 2.18
C THR A 104 6.71 -12.72 1.62
N HIS A 105 6.88 -13.19 0.38
CA HIS A 105 5.96 -14.10 -0.28
C HIS A 105 6.73 -15.35 -0.76
N ASP A 106 6.20 -16.53 -0.45
CA ASP A 106 6.71 -17.81 -0.93
C ASP A 106 5.87 -18.26 -2.13
N TYR A 107 6.43 -18.16 -3.32
CA TYR A 107 5.79 -18.55 -4.58
C TYR A 107 5.52 -20.06 -4.70
N SER A 108 6.22 -20.90 -3.93
CA SER A 108 6.00 -22.35 -3.97
C SER A 108 4.75 -22.75 -3.20
N SER A 109 4.49 -22.07 -2.08
CA SER A 109 3.33 -22.33 -1.22
C SER A 109 2.21 -21.30 -1.37
N GLY A 110 2.43 -20.21 -2.11
CA GLY A 110 1.52 -19.07 -2.24
C GLY A 110 1.24 -18.37 -0.91
N THR A 111 2.21 -18.34 0.00
CA THR A 111 2.01 -17.87 1.39
C THR A 111 2.71 -16.55 1.64
N PHE A 112 2.01 -15.62 2.31
CA PHE A 112 2.60 -14.39 2.84
C PHE A 112 3.08 -14.58 4.28
N ASN A 113 4.27 -14.08 4.58
CA ASN A 113 4.82 -14.06 5.93
C ASN A 113 5.11 -12.62 6.35
N ILE A 114 4.55 -12.18 7.47
CA ILE A 114 4.89 -10.88 8.07
C ILE A 114 6.26 -11.01 8.71
N VAL A 115 7.24 -10.23 8.22
CA VAL A 115 8.60 -10.21 8.74
C VAL A 115 8.82 -9.09 9.75
N ALA A 116 8.10 -7.98 9.60
CA ALA A 116 8.08 -6.88 10.55
C ALA A 116 6.77 -6.10 10.43
N SER A 117 6.39 -5.42 11.51
CA SER A 117 5.28 -4.48 11.52
C SER A 117 5.64 -3.27 12.37
N TYR A 118 5.07 -2.11 12.04
CA TYR A 118 5.37 -0.88 12.76
C TYR A 118 4.15 0.05 12.84
N GLY A 119 4.08 0.79 13.95
CA GLY A 119 3.19 1.93 14.11
C GLY A 119 1.80 1.62 14.64
N THR A 120 1.20 2.62 15.29
CA THR A 120 -0.09 2.58 15.97
C THR A 120 -0.96 3.73 15.48
N GLN A 121 -2.24 3.46 15.25
CA GLN A 121 -3.19 4.50 14.88
C GLN A 121 -3.52 5.40 16.08
N THR A 122 -3.68 6.70 15.84
CA THR A 122 -4.22 7.68 16.78
C THR A 122 -5.23 8.58 16.10
N GLY A 123 -6.34 8.84 16.79
CA GLY A 123 -7.39 9.76 16.34
C GLY A 123 -7.15 11.23 16.73
N SER A 124 -5.93 11.57 17.17
CA SER A 124 -5.58 12.92 17.62
C SER A 124 -4.17 13.29 17.18
N THR A 125 -3.87 14.59 17.13
CA THR A 125 -2.54 15.08 16.74
C THR A 125 -1.45 14.47 17.62
N ASP A 126 -0.56 13.71 16.98
CA ASP A 126 0.58 13.07 17.61
C ASP A 126 1.67 12.87 16.56
N THR A 127 2.86 13.37 16.87
CA THR A 127 4.05 13.31 16.01
C THR A 127 5.13 12.41 16.60
N ASN A 128 4.88 11.76 17.73
CA ASN A 128 5.81 10.80 18.33
C ASN A 128 6.09 9.64 17.36
N PRO A 129 7.30 9.04 17.43
CA PRO A 129 7.64 7.91 16.58
C PRO A 129 6.61 6.79 16.62
N GLY A 130 6.15 6.38 15.43
CA GLY A 130 5.20 5.30 15.26
C GLY A 130 3.74 5.70 15.46
N MET A 131 3.44 6.97 15.71
CA MET A 131 2.06 7.45 15.83
C MET A 131 1.53 7.91 14.47
N PHE A 132 0.68 7.08 13.87
CA PHE A 132 0.02 7.32 12.58
C PHE A 132 -1.41 7.80 12.81
N TYR A 133 -1.91 8.72 12.00
CA TYR A 133 -3.36 9.00 11.91
C TYR A 133 -4.10 7.89 11.17
N GLY A 134 -3.38 7.26 10.24
CA GLY A 134 -3.79 6.15 9.42
C GLY A 134 -2.78 6.08 8.29
N ALA A 135 -1.89 5.09 8.31
CA ALA A 135 -0.96 4.88 7.21
C ALA A 135 -1.74 4.56 5.93
N HIS A 136 -1.80 5.52 5.00
CA HIS A 136 -2.64 5.38 3.80
C HIS A 136 -1.82 4.97 2.58
N ARG A 137 -0.90 5.82 2.12
CA ARG A 137 -0.21 5.59 0.84
C ARG A 137 1.28 5.79 0.96
N PHE A 138 2.05 4.94 0.29
CA PHE A 138 3.47 5.16 0.13
C PHE A 138 3.67 6.24 -0.94
N ILE A 139 4.35 7.31 -0.57
CA ILE A 139 4.80 8.34 -1.51
C ILE A 139 6.13 7.93 -2.13
N ALA A 140 7.01 7.35 -1.31
CA ALA A 140 8.29 6.82 -1.77
C ALA A 140 8.76 5.70 -0.85
N ILE A 141 9.39 4.69 -1.45
CA ILE A 141 10.28 3.77 -0.75
C ILE A 141 11.66 3.90 -1.38
N ARG A 142 12.60 4.43 -0.61
CA ARG A 142 13.99 4.70 -0.98
C ARG A 142 14.91 3.84 -0.13
N ASN A 143 16.17 3.72 -0.54
CA ASN A 143 17.19 3.00 0.23
C ASN A 143 17.42 3.61 1.63
N ASP A 144 17.06 4.87 1.83
CA ASP A 144 17.28 5.64 3.05
C ASP A 144 16.00 6.06 3.76
N SER A 145 14.81 5.85 3.17
CA SER A 145 13.55 6.31 3.76
C SER A 145 12.31 5.66 3.15
N LEU A 146 11.37 5.30 4.00
CA LEU A 146 9.96 5.06 3.69
C LEU A 146 9.20 6.35 3.98
N ILE A 147 8.50 6.89 2.98
CA ILE A 147 7.69 8.10 3.10
C ILE A 147 6.23 7.73 2.88
N ILE A 148 5.38 8.03 3.85
CA ILE A 148 3.96 7.66 3.86
C ILE A 148 3.11 8.93 4.01
N ALA A 149 2.08 9.02 3.18
CA ALA A 149 0.94 9.91 3.39
C ALA A 149 0.09 9.33 4.51
N ASP A 150 0.11 10.00 5.65
CA ASP A 150 -0.53 9.59 6.89
C ASP A 150 -1.74 10.49 7.14
N SER A 151 -2.95 9.91 7.20
CA SER A 151 -4.17 10.70 7.28
C SER A 151 -5.30 10.01 8.01
N HIS A 152 -6.23 10.83 8.48
CA HIS A 152 -7.51 10.43 9.03
C HIS A 152 -8.53 11.50 8.63
N ASP A 153 -9.21 11.31 7.50
CA ASP A 153 -10.15 12.28 6.92
C ASP A 153 -11.62 11.82 7.02
N SER A 154 -11.89 10.67 7.64
CA SER A 154 -13.25 10.12 7.76
C SER A 154 -14.05 10.69 8.94
N SER A 155 -13.39 11.34 9.91
CA SER A 155 -14.06 11.99 11.05
C SER A 155 -13.27 13.21 11.55
N GLU A 156 -13.94 14.08 12.30
CA GLU A 156 -13.27 15.20 12.98
C GLU A 156 -12.56 14.73 14.27
N PRO A 157 -11.38 15.30 14.61
CA PRO A 157 -10.63 16.25 13.79
C PRO A 157 -10.01 15.57 12.57
N ARG A 158 -10.06 16.26 11.42
CA ARG A 158 -9.33 15.79 10.23
C ARG A 158 -7.83 15.96 10.43
N LEU A 159 -7.08 14.90 10.18
CA LEU A 159 -5.64 14.86 10.39
C LEU A 159 -4.92 14.42 9.12
N SER A 160 -3.78 15.03 8.85
CA SER A 160 -2.91 14.71 7.72
C SER A 160 -1.49 15.11 8.05
N LYS A 161 -0.52 14.26 7.72
CA LYS A 161 0.91 14.55 7.74
C LYS A 161 1.62 13.66 6.73
N LEU A 162 2.85 14.01 6.37
CA LEU A 162 3.77 13.05 5.80
C LEU A 162 4.64 12.51 6.92
N VAL A 163 4.90 11.21 6.92
CA VAL A 163 5.86 10.60 7.82
C VAL A 163 7.00 9.99 7.02
N SER A 164 8.21 10.09 7.55
CA SER A 164 9.42 9.47 7.00
C SER A 164 10.11 8.69 8.10
N PHE A 165 10.61 7.50 7.79
CA PHE A 165 11.49 6.72 8.68
C PHE A 165 12.37 5.78 7.85
N THR A 166 13.51 5.35 8.37
CA THR A 166 14.54 4.64 7.60
C THR A 166 14.36 3.13 7.61
N ASN A 167 13.67 2.57 8.59
CA ASN A 167 13.46 1.13 8.72
C ASN A 167 12.24 0.77 9.59
N MET A 168 11.90 -0.52 9.63
CA MET A 168 10.75 -1.03 10.38
C MET A 168 10.89 -0.98 11.91
N SER A 169 12.00 -0.48 12.47
CA SER A 169 12.10 -0.16 13.90
C SER A 169 11.72 1.29 14.21
N GLY A 170 11.37 2.09 13.19
CA GLY A 170 11.06 3.51 13.34
C GLY A 170 12.27 4.43 13.43
N LEU A 171 13.47 3.93 13.10
CA LEU A 171 14.68 4.76 13.13
C LEU A 171 14.54 5.95 12.17
N GLY A 172 15.03 7.12 12.58
CA GLY A 172 14.99 8.33 11.75
C GLY A 172 13.57 8.85 11.46
N TRP A 173 12.62 8.57 12.36
CA TRP A 173 11.26 9.10 12.29
C TRP A 173 11.23 10.63 12.20
N ALA A 174 10.49 11.15 11.22
CA ALA A 174 10.22 12.56 11.03
C ALA A 174 8.80 12.76 10.49
N THR A 175 8.16 13.85 10.91
CA THR A 175 6.82 14.25 10.44
C THR A 175 6.88 15.58 9.72
N TYR A 176 6.12 15.74 8.64
CA TYR A 176 6.04 16.96 7.86
C TYR A 176 4.60 17.40 7.66
N GLY A 177 4.36 18.67 7.95
CA GLY A 177 3.08 19.32 7.73
C GLY A 177 1.96 18.86 8.65
N GLU A 178 0.77 19.37 8.35
CA GLU A 178 -0.47 19.14 9.08
C GLU A 178 -1.66 19.22 8.12
N TYR A 179 -2.87 18.91 8.61
CA TYR A 179 -4.08 19.06 7.81
C TYR A 179 -4.37 20.53 7.49
N GLY A 180 -4.62 20.85 6.21
CA GLY A 180 -5.01 22.21 5.81
C GLY A 180 -4.69 22.54 4.36
N THR A 181 -4.71 23.84 4.02
CA THR A 181 -4.49 24.35 2.65
C THR A 181 -3.38 25.40 2.54
N GLY A 182 -2.73 25.74 3.65
CA GLY A 182 -1.60 26.68 3.69
C GLY A 182 -0.27 26.03 3.30
N ASN A 183 0.80 26.83 3.32
CA ASN A 183 2.15 26.35 3.04
C ASN A 183 2.56 25.26 4.04
N GLY A 184 2.96 24.10 3.51
CA GLY A 184 3.32 22.95 4.34
C GLY A 184 2.12 22.18 4.90
N GLN A 185 0.89 22.46 4.45
CA GLN A 185 -0.30 21.73 4.85
C GLN A 185 -0.81 20.83 3.72
N PHE A 186 -1.48 19.73 4.09
CA PHE A 186 -1.95 18.71 3.15
C PHE A 186 -3.40 18.34 3.42
N LYS A 187 -4.13 18.01 2.35
CA LYS A 187 -5.40 17.25 2.41
C LYS A 187 -5.18 15.94 1.69
N ILE A 188 -5.08 14.86 2.45
CA ILE A 188 -4.94 13.51 1.90
C ILE A 188 -6.32 12.86 2.00
N TYR A 189 -6.95 12.64 0.85
CA TYR A 189 -8.30 12.11 0.76
C TYR A 189 -8.32 10.59 0.80
N ASN A 190 -9.30 10.04 1.54
CA ASN A 190 -9.45 8.61 1.78
C ASN A 190 -10.31 7.88 0.72
N TYR A 191 -10.94 8.59 -0.21
CA TYR A 191 -11.85 8.04 -1.23
C TYR A 191 -11.47 8.51 -2.64
N CYS A 192 -11.70 7.64 -3.63
CA CYS A 192 -11.74 7.99 -5.05
C CYS A 192 -13.15 7.75 -5.59
#